data_AF-A0A8T0FPI5-F1
#
_entry.id   AF-A0A8T0FPI5-F1
#
_cell.length_a   1.000
_cell.length_b   1.000
_cell.length_c   1.000
_cell.angle_alpha   90.00
_cell.angle_beta   90.00
_cell.angle_gamma   90.00
#
_symmetry.space_group_name_H-M   'P 1'
#
loop_
_entity.id
_entity.type
_entity.pdbx_description
1 polymer ?
#
loop_
_entity_poly.entity_id
_entity_poly.type
_entity_poly.pdbx_seq_one_letter_code
_entity_poly.pdbx_strand_id
1 'polypeptide(L)'
;MDIFITPFDKVLMCYLSHSNPEPSIVLNMLHSGANVNCRDMLINSPLHYVLKYCSDKFSIVQMLLEYGANPNIINADRNSVLHLAIKYCEDSEIKVIQELLNYGASVHVRDHLDNSPLHLAVNTHKEAMVKLLLQTNSDINLRNWSGETPLVCAVKKDFVCAVKELLLHGAVVSISTDNGSTPLHVAVKKSSPNLDIIIELMKYDADIFQLDSKLNSPLFLAVKRYYRKPIETLHLAKTLLKFDALQKCYRNKGFKCLDELKNFDVFSELTTFYQACISEVSRMKSELIQSNLSILECSVKTLKDSNIVPGSLLQKELTMQQVFCISAHFPIYRAVIASCLCKTDLQNLLLDLNIFANKDWVDGSLQTITLNGDLTYIISFYLSKVDILNLIIAFYASHDTERV
;
A
#
# COMPACT_ATOMS: atom_id res chain seq x y z
N MET A 1 38.94 -23.35 -9.33
CA MET A 1 39.84 -22.46 -8.58
C MET A 1 39.57 -22.66 -7.11
N ASP A 2 40.16 -23.73 -6.61
CA ASP A 2 40.55 -24.09 -5.24
C ASP A 2 39.85 -23.38 -4.07
N ILE A 3 38.88 -24.12 -3.53
CA ILE A 3 38.22 -23.91 -2.23
C ILE A 3 39.21 -24.33 -1.14
N PHE A 4 40.24 -23.53 -0.85
CA PHE A 4 41.07 -23.75 0.33
C PHE A 4 40.62 -22.80 1.45
N ILE A 5 39.54 -23.19 2.13
CA ILE A 5 39.29 -22.70 3.48
C ILE A 5 40.39 -23.26 4.38
N THR A 6 41.21 -22.38 4.97
CA THR A 6 42.28 -22.84 5.86
C THR A 6 41.69 -23.45 7.12
N PRO A 7 42.42 -24.31 7.87
CA PRO A 7 41.95 -24.76 9.18
C PRO A 7 41.60 -23.60 10.11
N PHE A 8 42.31 -22.47 10.01
CA PHE A 8 42.03 -21.27 10.79
C PHE A 8 40.72 -20.58 10.37
N ASP A 9 40.45 -20.48 9.07
CA ASP A 9 39.17 -19.96 8.57
C ASP A 9 37.99 -20.84 8.96
N LYS A 10 38.18 -22.17 9.04
CA LYS A 10 37.16 -23.08 9.58
C LYS A 10 36.85 -22.78 11.05
N VAL A 11 37.86 -22.42 11.85
CA VAL A 11 37.65 -22.01 13.25
C VAL A 11 36.79 -20.74 13.31
N LEU A 12 37.06 -19.74 12.48
CA LEU A 12 36.22 -18.54 12.38
C LEU A 12 34.76 -18.92 12.04
N MET A 13 34.56 -19.72 10.99
CA MET A 13 33.23 -20.13 10.55
C MET A 13 32.48 -20.94 11.61
N CYS A 14 33.17 -21.87 12.28
CA CYS A 14 32.61 -22.61 13.41
C CYS A 14 32.26 -21.68 14.58
N TYR A 15 33.11 -20.69 14.89
CA TYR A 15 32.84 -19.72 15.94
C TYR A 15 31.58 -18.89 15.63
N LEU A 16 31.46 -18.38 14.41
CA LEU A 16 30.28 -17.62 13.93
C LEU A 16 29.00 -18.46 13.80
N SER A 17 29.09 -19.79 13.88
CA SER A 17 27.91 -20.66 13.91
C SER A 17 27.22 -20.73 15.28
N HIS A 18 27.86 -20.21 16.33
CA HIS A 18 27.25 -20.08 17.66
C HIS A 18 26.27 -18.91 17.68
N SER A 19 25.26 -18.99 18.53
CA SER A 19 24.21 -17.95 18.61
C SER A 19 24.75 -16.61 19.13
N ASN A 20 25.73 -16.63 20.05
CA ASN A 20 26.29 -15.42 20.67
C ASN A 20 27.83 -15.41 20.55
N PRO A 21 28.40 -15.16 19.36
CA PRO A 21 29.82 -14.92 19.24
C PRO A 21 30.16 -13.53 19.80
N GLU A 22 31.20 -13.47 20.64
CA GLU A 22 31.71 -12.21 21.19
C GLU A 22 32.44 -11.43 20.08
N PRO A 23 32.05 -10.18 19.77
CA PRO A 23 32.68 -9.40 18.70
C PRO A 23 34.20 -9.23 18.88
N SER A 24 34.67 -9.12 20.13
CA SER A 24 36.10 -9.00 20.44
C SER A 24 36.92 -10.22 20.01
N ILE A 25 36.35 -11.43 20.10
CA ILE A 25 37.01 -12.66 19.66
C ILE A 25 37.06 -12.71 18.14
N VAL A 26 35.98 -12.33 17.47
CA VAL A 26 35.96 -12.22 16.00
C VAL A 26 37.04 -11.24 15.55
N LEU A 27 37.12 -10.05 16.16
CA LEU A 27 38.13 -9.03 15.86
C LEU A 27 39.55 -9.57 15.99
N ASN A 28 39.84 -10.31 17.06
CA ASN A 28 41.15 -10.92 17.26
C ASN A 28 41.48 -11.96 16.18
N MET A 29 40.51 -12.76 15.74
CA MET A 29 40.70 -13.69 14.63
C MET A 29 41.00 -12.95 13.32
N LEU A 30 40.31 -11.83 13.05
CA LEU A 30 40.56 -11.00 11.86
C LEU A 30 41.96 -10.36 11.89
N HIS A 31 42.36 -9.77 13.02
CA HIS A 31 43.73 -9.26 13.22
C HIS A 31 44.80 -10.34 13.03
N SER A 32 44.49 -11.59 13.38
CA SER A 32 45.38 -12.74 13.22
C SER A 32 45.42 -13.29 11.78
N GLY A 33 44.74 -12.63 10.83
CA GLY A 33 44.77 -12.98 9.41
C GLY A 33 43.68 -13.95 8.95
N ALA A 34 42.58 -14.09 9.71
CA ALA A 34 41.43 -14.88 9.23
C ALA A 34 40.84 -14.24 7.97
N ASN A 35 40.56 -15.06 6.96
CA ASN A 35 40.04 -14.57 5.68
C ASN A 35 38.54 -14.27 5.80
N VAL A 36 38.19 -12.98 5.81
CA VAL A 36 36.79 -12.48 5.84
C VAL A 36 35.92 -12.93 4.67
N ASN A 37 36.53 -13.42 3.59
CA ASN A 37 35.86 -13.89 2.38
C ASN A 37 36.00 -15.41 2.18
N CYS A 38 36.43 -16.15 3.21
CA CYS A 38 36.54 -17.61 3.16
C CYS A 38 35.19 -18.28 2.83
N ARG A 39 35.24 -19.49 2.28
CA ARG A 39 34.05 -20.21 1.81
C ARG A 39 33.97 -21.62 2.39
N ASP A 40 32.83 -21.96 2.99
CA ASP A 40 32.55 -23.35 3.39
C ASP A 40 32.20 -24.25 2.18
N MET A 41 31.83 -25.51 2.45
CA MET A 41 31.42 -26.46 1.39
C MET A 41 30.11 -26.08 0.68
N LEU A 42 29.30 -25.22 1.30
CA LEU A 42 28.06 -24.66 0.76
C LEU A 42 28.29 -23.25 0.18
N ILE A 43 29.55 -22.85 0.01
CA ILE A 43 29.96 -21.59 -0.60
C ILE A 43 29.52 -20.36 0.25
N ASN A 44 29.11 -20.56 1.50
CA ASN A 44 28.79 -19.50 2.46
C ASN A 44 30.07 -18.78 2.91
N SER A 45 29.98 -17.46 3.08
CA SER A 45 31.03 -16.63 3.70
C SER A 45 30.75 -16.34 5.17
N PRO A 46 31.70 -15.77 5.93
CA PRO A 46 31.46 -15.26 7.28
C PRO A 46 30.20 -14.40 7.40
N LEU A 47 29.95 -13.50 6.43
CA LEU A 47 28.73 -12.69 6.39
C LEU A 47 27.45 -13.55 6.31
N HIS A 48 27.46 -14.66 5.57
CA HIS A 48 26.31 -15.57 5.52
C HIS A 48 26.04 -16.25 6.88
N TYR A 49 27.11 -16.62 7.59
CA TYR A 49 27.01 -17.24 8.91
C TYR A 49 26.45 -16.27 9.94
N VAL A 50 26.97 -15.05 9.97
CA VAL A 50 26.52 -14.02 10.92
C VAL A 50 25.03 -13.77 10.79
N LEU A 51 24.55 -13.57 9.56
CA LEU A 51 23.14 -13.31 9.31
C LEU A 51 22.23 -14.46 9.71
N LYS A 52 22.70 -15.71 9.54
CA LYS A 52 21.89 -16.91 9.78
C LYS A 52 21.88 -17.36 11.24
N TYR A 53 23.00 -17.20 11.95
CA TYR A 53 23.20 -17.85 13.26
C TYR A 53 23.33 -16.87 14.42
N CYS A 54 23.91 -15.69 14.20
CA CYS A 54 24.24 -14.78 15.31
C CYS A 54 23.02 -13.96 15.76
N SER A 55 22.96 -13.70 17.07
CA SER A 55 22.00 -12.80 17.70
C SER A 55 22.39 -11.33 17.47
N ASP A 56 23.62 -10.94 17.81
CA ASP A 56 24.19 -9.64 17.46
C ASP A 56 24.76 -9.66 16.04
N LYS A 57 23.89 -9.36 15.07
CA LYS A 57 24.27 -9.31 13.66
C LYS A 57 24.98 -8.02 13.31
N PHE A 58 24.54 -6.88 13.86
CA PHE A 58 25.00 -5.56 13.42
C PHE A 58 26.50 -5.34 13.70
N SER A 59 26.95 -5.56 14.94
CA SER A 59 28.34 -5.32 15.32
C SER A 59 29.32 -6.17 14.50
N ILE A 60 28.98 -7.43 14.27
CA ILE A 60 29.85 -8.37 13.55
C ILE A 60 29.80 -8.13 12.04
N VAL A 61 28.63 -7.82 11.47
CA VAL A 61 28.52 -7.45 10.05
C VAL A 61 29.35 -6.21 9.76
N GLN A 62 29.22 -5.16 10.59
CA GLN A 62 29.99 -3.93 10.44
C GLN A 62 31.50 -4.23 10.47
N MET A 63 31.97 -4.98 11.47
CA MET A 63 33.37 -5.36 11.59
C MET A 63 33.88 -6.15 10.38
N LEU A 64 33.12 -7.14 9.90
CA LEU A 64 33.52 -7.92 8.72
C LEU A 64 33.63 -7.03 7.48
N LEU A 65 32.70 -6.10 7.29
CA LEU A 65 32.70 -5.15 6.16
C LEU A 65 33.90 -4.19 6.22
N GLU A 66 34.23 -3.66 7.41
CA GLU A 66 35.40 -2.80 7.64
C GLU A 66 36.72 -3.52 7.29
N TYR A 67 36.77 -4.84 7.48
CA TYR A 67 37.91 -5.69 7.09
C TYR A 67 37.87 -6.17 5.63
N GLY A 68 36.96 -5.64 4.80
CA GLY A 68 36.89 -5.93 3.37
C GLY A 68 36.10 -7.19 3.02
N ALA A 69 35.16 -7.61 3.86
CA ALA A 69 34.20 -8.64 3.47
C ALA A 69 33.38 -8.17 2.26
N ASN A 70 33.25 -9.02 1.24
CA ASN A 70 32.50 -8.72 0.04
C ASN A 70 31.01 -9.04 0.26
N PRO A 71 30.10 -8.03 0.26
CA PRO A 71 28.68 -8.26 0.49
C PRO A 71 27.95 -8.88 -0.72
N ASN A 72 28.62 -8.98 -1.87
CA ASN A 72 28.04 -9.54 -3.11
C ASN A 72 28.31 -11.04 -3.28
N ILE A 73 28.87 -11.68 -2.25
CA ILE A 73 29.05 -13.12 -2.24
C ILE A 73 27.68 -13.81 -2.31
N ILE A 74 27.56 -14.82 -3.17
CA ILE A 74 26.46 -15.78 -3.21
C ILE A 74 26.89 -17.14 -2.66
N ASN A 75 25.97 -17.85 -2.03
CA ASN A 75 26.14 -19.23 -1.58
C ASN A 75 25.65 -20.26 -2.61
N ALA A 76 25.73 -21.55 -2.28
CA ALA A 76 25.31 -22.65 -3.17
C ALA A 76 23.83 -22.61 -3.56
N ASP A 77 22.96 -22.01 -2.73
CA ASP A 77 21.53 -21.82 -3.00
C ASP A 77 21.23 -20.56 -3.83
N ARG A 78 22.27 -19.93 -4.41
CA ARG A 78 22.23 -18.62 -5.08
C ARG A 78 21.74 -17.46 -4.21
N ASN A 79 21.69 -17.63 -2.89
CA ASN A 79 21.37 -16.53 -2.00
C ASN A 79 22.61 -15.64 -1.84
N SER A 80 22.44 -14.34 -2.02
CA SER A 80 23.45 -13.35 -1.62
C SER A 80 23.36 -13.03 -0.13
N VAL A 81 24.36 -12.32 0.40
CA VAL A 81 24.32 -11.77 1.76
C VAL A 81 23.05 -10.94 1.99
N LEU A 82 22.66 -10.09 1.03
CA LEU A 82 21.44 -9.29 1.13
C LEU A 82 20.15 -10.15 1.18
N HIS A 83 20.09 -11.26 0.45
CA HIS A 83 18.94 -12.18 0.54
C HIS A 83 18.84 -12.81 1.94
N LEU A 84 19.97 -13.23 2.51
CA LEU A 84 19.97 -13.79 3.87
C LEU A 84 19.65 -12.75 4.93
N ALA A 85 20.11 -11.51 4.77
CA ALA A 85 19.78 -10.42 5.68
C ALA A 85 18.27 -10.20 5.71
N ILE A 86 17.61 -10.11 4.55
CA ILE A 86 16.15 -9.93 4.49
C ILE A 86 15.39 -11.14 5.06
N LYS A 87 15.95 -12.34 4.93
CA LYS A 87 15.34 -13.57 5.40
C LYS A 87 15.43 -13.75 6.92
N TYR A 88 16.57 -13.37 7.52
CA TYR A 88 16.89 -13.69 8.91
C TYR A 88 16.98 -12.48 9.86
N CYS A 89 17.01 -11.25 9.33
CA CYS A 89 16.89 -10.05 10.14
C CYS A 89 15.42 -9.70 10.37
N GLU A 90 15.13 -9.16 11.54
CA GLU A 90 13.85 -8.53 11.84
C GLU A 90 13.78 -7.07 11.36
N ASP A 91 12.57 -6.50 11.27
CA ASP A 91 12.42 -5.08 10.87
C ASP A 91 13.13 -4.11 11.85
N SER A 92 13.31 -4.50 13.11
CA SER A 92 14.12 -3.76 14.10
C SER A 92 15.63 -3.77 13.79
N GLU A 93 16.10 -4.73 13.00
CA GLU A 93 17.50 -4.89 12.60
C GLU A 93 17.79 -4.26 11.22
N ILE A 94 16.95 -3.32 10.77
CA ILE A 94 17.07 -2.64 9.47
C ILE A 94 18.47 -2.03 9.22
N LYS A 95 19.17 -1.65 10.29
CA LYS A 95 20.55 -1.12 10.24
C LYS A 95 21.53 -2.10 9.59
N VAL A 96 21.34 -3.42 9.75
CA VAL A 96 22.17 -4.44 9.11
C VAL A 96 22.06 -4.33 7.58
N ILE A 97 20.84 -4.14 7.07
CA ILE A 97 20.59 -4.00 5.64
C ILE A 97 21.14 -2.68 5.12
N GLN A 98 20.94 -1.59 5.86
CA GLN A 98 21.52 -0.29 5.52
C GLN A 98 23.05 -0.37 5.41
N GLU A 99 23.70 -1.03 6.37
CA GLU A 99 25.16 -1.20 6.36
C GLU A 99 25.64 -2.01 5.15
N LEU A 100 24.97 -3.13 4.86
CA LEU A 100 25.27 -3.93 3.67
C LEU A 100 25.14 -3.10 2.38
N LEU A 101 24.08 -2.30 2.25
CA LEU A 101 23.86 -1.42 1.10
C LEU A 101 24.93 -0.32 1.01
N ASN A 102 25.32 0.28 2.14
CA ASN A 102 26.39 1.29 2.21
C ASN A 102 27.73 0.73 1.72
N TYR A 103 28.02 -0.54 1.99
CA TYR A 103 29.20 -1.25 1.50
C TYR A 103 29.01 -1.87 0.10
N GLY A 104 27.95 -1.49 -0.63
CA GLY A 104 27.77 -1.86 -2.03
C GLY A 104 27.16 -3.24 -2.26
N ALA A 105 26.37 -3.76 -1.30
CA ALA A 105 25.51 -4.92 -1.57
C ALA A 105 24.55 -4.61 -2.73
N SER A 106 24.58 -5.45 -3.75
CA SER A 106 23.75 -5.27 -4.95
C SER A 106 22.30 -5.65 -4.67
N VAL A 107 21.38 -4.76 -5.05
CA VAL A 107 19.93 -4.99 -5.00
C VAL A 107 19.41 -5.74 -6.23
N HIS A 108 20.27 -5.99 -7.23
CA HIS A 108 19.92 -6.64 -8.50
C HIS A 108 20.20 -8.15 -8.51
N VAL A 109 20.64 -8.68 -7.37
CA VAL A 109 20.86 -10.11 -7.13
C VAL A 109 19.55 -10.89 -7.25
N ARG A 110 19.68 -12.18 -7.61
CA ARG A 110 18.54 -13.10 -7.73
C ARG A 110 18.84 -14.43 -7.05
N ASP A 111 17.90 -14.93 -6.26
CA ASP A 111 17.97 -16.26 -5.66
C ASP A 111 17.68 -17.40 -6.67
N HIS A 112 17.63 -18.64 -6.22
CA HIS A 112 17.33 -19.80 -7.07
C HIS A 112 15.91 -19.83 -7.65
N LEU A 113 14.99 -19.01 -7.14
CA LEU A 113 13.63 -18.82 -7.67
C LEU A 113 13.52 -17.54 -8.49
N ASP A 114 14.65 -16.93 -8.85
CA ASP A 114 14.76 -15.62 -9.49
C ASP A 114 14.10 -14.47 -8.69
N ASN A 115 13.92 -14.62 -7.37
CA ASN A 115 13.45 -13.54 -6.53
C ASN A 115 14.56 -12.51 -6.33
N SER A 116 14.22 -11.22 -6.46
CA SER A 116 15.09 -10.13 -5.97
C SER A 116 14.95 -9.94 -4.45
N PRO A 117 15.85 -9.14 -3.83
CA PRO A 117 15.69 -8.68 -2.46
C PRO A 117 14.28 -8.12 -2.16
N LEU A 118 13.71 -7.35 -3.10
CA LEU A 118 12.37 -6.78 -2.94
C LEU A 118 11.26 -7.85 -2.93
N HIS A 119 11.39 -8.91 -3.73
CA HIS A 119 10.47 -10.05 -3.65
C HIS A 119 10.55 -10.74 -2.29
N LEU A 120 11.76 -10.94 -1.76
CA LEU A 120 11.93 -11.57 -0.46
C LEU A 120 11.33 -10.72 0.66
N ALA A 121 11.58 -9.41 0.68
CA ALA A 121 11.05 -8.51 1.72
C ALA A 121 9.50 -8.54 1.75
N VAL A 122 8.87 -8.63 0.58
CA VAL A 122 7.43 -8.83 0.46
C VAL A 122 7.01 -10.21 0.96
N ASN A 123 7.70 -11.28 0.55
CA ASN A 123 7.37 -12.65 0.93
C ASN A 123 7.55 -12.95 2.43
N THR A 124 8.44 -12.21 3.10
CA THR A 124 8.71 -12.29 4.54
C THR A 124 7.97 -11.25 5.37
N HIS A 125 7.10 -10.44 4.76
CA HIS A 125 6.29 -9.40 5.42
C HIS A 125 7.11 -8.35 6.19
N LYS A 126 8.25 -7.93 5.64
CA LYS A 126 9.17 -6.96 6.27
C LYS A 126 8.91 -5.56 5.74
N GLU A 127 8.07 -4.78 6.42
CA GLU A 127 7.60 -3.48 5.90
C GLU A 127 8.73 -2.46 5.82
N ALA A 128 9.57 -2.40 6.85
CA ALA A 128 10.71 -1.48 6.88
C ALA A 128 11.70 -1.79 5.75
N MET A 129 11.90 -3.08 5.46
CA MET A 129 12.77 -3.52 4.37
C MET A 129 12.19 -3.23 2.99
N VAL A 130 10.88 -3.39 2.79
CA VAL A 130 10.22 -2.98 1.53
C VAL A 130 10.44 -1.50 1.29
N LYS A 131 10.17 -0.64 2.29
CA LYS A 131 10.37 0.81 2.18
C LYS A 131 11.82 1.18 1.87
N LEU A 132 12.79 0.57 2.57
CA LEU A 132 14.20 0.82 2.34
C LEU A 132 14.63 0.40 0.92
N LEU A 133 14.22 -0.78 0.45
CA LEU A 133 14.58 -1.27 -0.89
C LEU A 133 13.94 -0.42 -2.00
N LEU A 134 12.75 0.14 -1.78
CA LEU A 134 12.12 1.06 -2.74
C LEU A 134 12.81 2.42 -2.84
N GLN A 135 13.61 2.80 -1.84
CA GLN A 135 14.48 3.98 -1.89
C GLN A 135 15.79 3.72 -2.64
N THR A 136 16.07 2.47 -3.02
CA THR A 136 17.20 2.09 -3.87
C THR A 136 16.79 1.96 -5.33
N ASN A 137 17.75 1.76 -6.24
CA ASN A 137 17.48 1.48 -7.66
C ASN A 137 16.98 0.04 -7.92
N SER A 138 16.26 -0.56 -6.97
CA SER A 138 15.68 -1.90 -7.14
C SER A 138 14.66 -1.91 -8.29
N ASP A 139 14.70 -2.95 -9.13
CA ASP A 139 13.69 -3.11 -10.18
C ASP A 139 12.37 -3.58 -9.56
N ILE A 140 11.46 -2.63 -9.38
CA ILE A 140 10.12 -2.83 -8.79
C ILE A 140 9.21 -3.74 -9.62
N ASN A 141 9.51 -3.90 -10.91
CA ASN A 141 8.70 -4.66 -11.86
C ASN A 141 9.38 -5.97 -12.30
N LEU A 142 10.50 -6.32 -11.68
CA LEU A 142 11.21 -7.55 -11.98
C LEU A 142 10.30 -8.76 -11.81
N ARG A 143 10.37 -9.71 -12.73
CA ARG A 143 9.62 -10.97 -12.66
C ARG A 143 10.52 -12.09 -12.13
N ASN A 144 10.05 -12.83 -11.12
CA ASN A 144 10.68 -14.05 -10.64
C ASN A 144 10.40 -15.25 -11.58
N TRP A 145 10.83 -16.46 -11.21
CA TRP A 145 10.66 -17.66 -12.03
C TRP A 145 9.21 -17.93 -12.41
N SER A 146 8.24 -17.59 -11.55
CA SER A 146 6.80 -17.79 -11.82
C SER A 146 6.15 -16.64 -12.61
N GLY A 147 6.97 -15.72 -13.11
CA GLY A 147 6.55 -14.50 -13.79
C GLY A 147 5.95 -13.45 -12.85
N GLU A 148 6.06 -13.63 -11.53
CA GLU A 148 5.47 -12.74 -10.53
C GLU A 148 6.36 -11.53 -10.29
N THR A 149 5.75 -10.35 -10.22
CA THR A 149 6.41 -9.14 -9.72
C THR A 149 6.27 -9.04 -8.20
N PRO A 150 7.05 -8.18 -7.51
CA PRO A 150 6.86 -7.92 -6.09
C PRO A 150 5.41 -7.51 -5.75
N LEU A 151 4.74 -6.76 -6.63
CA LEU A 151 3.34 -6.39 -6.47
C LEU A 151 2.42 -7.62 -6.47
N VAL A 152 2.63 -8.57 -7.40
CA VAL A 152 1.85 -9.82 -7.41
C VAL A 152 2.10 -10.61 -6.14
N CYS A 153 3.35 -10.74 -5.68
CA CYS A 153 3.66 -11.43 -4.42
C CYS A 153 2.95 -10.75 -3.23
N ALA A 154 2.93 -9.42 -3.16
CA ALA A 154 2.27 -8.66 -2.10
C ALA A 154 0.76 -8.92 -2.06
N VAL A 155 0.12 -8.95 -3.24
CA VAL A 155 -1.31 -9.30 -3.38
C VAL A 155 -1.57 -10.74 -2.94
N LYS A 156 -0.73 -11.71 -3.36
CA LYS A 156 -0.87 -13.11 -2.93
C LYS A 156 -0.79 -13.26 -1.42
N LYS A 157 0.05 -12.48 -0.77
CA LYS A 157 0.31 -12.50 0.67
C LYS A 157 -0.67 -11.65 1.50
N ASP A 158 -1.61 -10.93 0.88
CA ASP A 158 -2.44 -9.90 1.54
C ASP A 158 -1.63 -8.82 2.28
N PHE A 159 -0.43 -8.51 1.79
CA PHE A 159 0.43 -7.52 2.43
C PHE A 159 0.05 -6.10 1.98
N VAL A 160 -1.02 -5.56 2.59
CA VAL A 160 -1.63 -4.26 2.20
C VAL A 160 -0.62 -3.10 2.20
N CYS A 161 0.24 -3.01 3.21
CA CYS A 161 1.27 -1.97 3.28
C CYS A 161 2.20 -2.03 2.07
N ALA A 162 2.73 -3.22 1.74
CA ALA A 162 3.60 -3.37 0.56
C ALA A 162 2.86 -3.08 -0.75
N VAL A 163 1.59 -3.47 -0.90
CA VAL A 163 0.80 -3.11 -2.09
C VAL A 163 0.75 -1.60 -2.28
N LYS A 164 0.42 -0.85 -1.22
CA LYS A 164 0.37 0.63 -1.26
C LYS A 164 1.72 1.24 -1.61
N GLU A 165 2.79 0.81 -0.92
CA GLU A 165 4.14 1.33 -1.15
C GLU A 165 4.64 1.03 -2.57
N LEU A 166 4.42 -0.19 -3.06
CA LEU A 166 4.82 -0.60 -4.42
C LEU A 166 4.10 0.23 -5.48
N LEU A 167 2.78 0.41 -5.35
CA LEU A 167 2.00 1.21 -6.30
C LEU A 167 2.42 2.69 -6.27
N LEU A 168 2.63 3.24 -5.07
CA LEU A 168 3.10 4.61 -4.88
C LEU A 168 4.46 4.86 -5.56
N HIS A 169 5.35 3.86 -5.54
CA HIS A 169 6.67 3.92 -6.18
C HIS A 169 6.66 3.48 -7.66
N GLY A 170 5.49 3.31 -8.27
CA GLY A 170 5.34 3.11 -9.71
C GLY A 170 5.34 1.64 -10.17
N ALA A 171 4.98 0.69 -9.29
CA ALA A 171 4.74 -0.69 -9.71
C ALA A 171 3.62 -0.75 -10.76
N VAL A 172 3.85 -1.51 -11.83
CA VAL A 172 2.92 -1.59 -12.97
C VAL A 172 1.85 -2.64 -12.70
N VAL A 173 0.59 -2.22 -12.61
CA VAL A 173 -0.56 -3.08 -12.31
C VAL A 173 -0.96 -4.05 -13.43
N SER A 174 -0.45 -3.85 -14.65
CA SER A 174 -0.81 -4.65 -15.83
C SER A 174 0.14 -5.82 -16.11
N ILE A 175 1.28 -5.91 -15.40
CA ILE A 175 2.24 -7.02 -15.59
C ILE A 175 1.61 -8.31 -15.09
N SER A 176 1.59 -9.34 -15.94
CA SER A 176 1.00 -10.64 -15.64
C SER A 176 2.04 -11.70 -15.26
N THR A 177 1.61 -12.63 -14.41
CA THR A 177 2.34 -13.88 -14.15
C THR A 177 2.35 -14.76 -15.39
N ASP A 178 3.12 -15.84 -15.40
CA ASP A 178 3.22 -16.72 -16.59
C ASP A 178 1.89 -17.34 -17.03
N ASN A 179 0.91 -17.47 -16.12
CA ASN A 179 -0.45 -17.90 -16.46
C ASN A 179 -1.36 -16.76 -16.99
N GLY A 180 -0.81 -15.59 -17.32
CA GLY A 180 -1.56 -14.42 -17.78
C GLY A 180 -2.33 -13.65 -16.71
N SER A 181 -2.30 -14.07 -15.44
CA SER A 181 -3.00 -13.35 -14.35
C SER A 181 -2.28 -12.05 -13.98
N THR A 182 -2.97 -10.92 -14.06
CA THR A 182 -2.53 -9.63 -13.49
C THR A 182 -2.69 -9.63 -11.95
N PRO A 183 -2.10 -8.68 -11.22
CA PRO A 183 -2.39 -8.45 -9.80
C PRO A 183 -3.89 -8.49 -9.46
N LEU A 184 -4.74 -7.88 -10.29
CA LEU A 184 -6.19 -7.86 -10.06
C LEU A 184 -6.84 -9.24 -10.19
N HIS A 185 -6.42 -10.06 -11.17
CA HIS A 185 -6.86 -11.46 -11.25
C HIS A 185 -6.50 -12.23 -9.98
N VAL A 186 -5.27 -12.03 -9.50
CA VAL A 186 -4.77 -12.72 -8.31
C VAL A 186 -5.60 -12.32 -7.08
N ALA A 187 -5.86 -11.02 -6.89
CA ALA A 187 -6.68 -10.51 -5.78
C ALA A 187 -8.10 -11.11 -5.79
N VAL A 188 -8.76 -11.17 -6.94
CA VAL A 188 -10.13 -11.68 -7.10
C VAL A 188 -10.21 -13.21 -6.93
N LYS A 189 -9.18 -13.96 -7.35
CA LYS A 189 -9.15 -15.44 -7.28
C LYS A 189 -8.99 -15.99 -5.87
N LYS A 190 -8.58 -15.17 -4.89
CA LYS A 190 -8.34 -15.63 -3.52
C LYS A 190 -9.60 -16.20 -2.87
N SER A 191 -9.42 -17.11 -1.91
CA SER A 191 -10.52 -17.71 -1.16
C SER A 191 -11.33 -16.67 -0.38
N SER A 192 -10.68 -15.59 0.06
CA SER A 192 -11.26 -14.39 0.66
C SER A 192 -10.61 -13.15 0.02
N PRO A 193 -11.23 -12.52 -0.99
CA PRO A 193 -10.69 -11.33 -1.65
C PRO A 193 -10.60 -10.15 -0.68
N ASN A 194 -9.42 -9.56 -0.55
CA ASN A 194 -9.22 -8.34 0.22
C ASN A 194 -9.66 -7.12 -0.61
N LEU A 195 -10.78 -6.49 -0.22
CA LEU A 195 -11.34 -5.34 -0.92
C LEU A 195 -10.40 -4.13 -0.91
N ASP A 196 -9.61 -3.91 0.16
CA ASP A 196 -8.69 -2.78 0.23
C ASP A 196 -7.61 -2.89 -0.84
N ILE A 197 -7.08 -4.11 -1.08
CA ILE A 197 -6.10 -4.37 -2.14
C ILE A 197 -6.72 -4.17 -3.51
N ILE A 198 -7.95 -4.66 -3.72
CA ILE A 198 -8.65 -4.50 -4.99
C ILE A 198 -8.89 -3.02 -5.28
N ILE A 199 -9.39 -2.27 -4.31
CA ILE A 199 -9.60 -0.83 -4.41
C ILE A 199 -8.28 -0.12 -4.71
N GLU A 200 -7.19 -0.48 -4.02
CA GLU A 200 -5.89 0.14 -4.26
C GLU A 200 -5.38 -0.15 -5.68
N LEU A 201 -5.46 -1.39 -6.17
CA LEU A 201 -5.10 -1.73 -7.55
C LEU A 201 -5.95 -0.94 -8.56
N MET A 202 -7.25 -0.79 -8.30
CA MET A 202 -8.15 0.01 -9.13
C MET A 202 -7.80 1.51 -9.11
N LYS A 203 -7.24 2.07 -8.04
CA LYS A 203 -6.78 3.48 -8.09
C LYS A 203 -5.67 3.71 -9.13
N TYR A 204 -4.93 2.66 -9.50
CA TYR A 204 -3.82 2.70 -10.44
C TYR A 204 -4.20 2.12 -11.82
N ASP A 205 -5.47 2.22 -12.21
CA ASP A 205 -5.99 1.82 -13.54
C ASP A 205 -5.81 0.32 -13.87
N ALA A 206 -5.98 -0.57 -12.89
CA ALA A 206 -6.03 -2.00 -13.15
C ALA A 206 -7.21 -2.37 -14.09
N ASP A 207 -6.92 -3.07 -15.19
CA ASP A 207 -7.92 -3.45 -16.18
C ASP A 207 -8.77 -4.63 -15.69
N ILE A 208 -10.07 -4.41 -15.56
CA ILE A 208 -11.04 -5.42 -15.12
C ILE A 208 -11.48 -6.39 -16.23
N PHE A 209 -11.07 -6.13 -17.49
CA PHE A 209 -11.40 -6.90 -18.69
C PHE A 209 -10.21 -7.65 -19.30
N GLN A 210 -8.99 -7.39 -18.82
CA GLN A 210 -7.81 -8.11 -19.31
C GLN A 210 -7.98 -9.61 -19.09
N LEU A 211 -7.70 -10.42 -20.11
CA LEU A 211 -7.90 -11.86 -20.05
C LEU A 211 -6.65 -12.59 -19.54
N ASP A 212 -6.83 -13.56 -18.65
CA ASP A 212 -5.79 -14.53 -18.29
C ASP A 212 -5.62 -15.62 -19.37
N SER A 213 -4.67 -16.54 -19.16
CA SER A 213 -4.43 -17.69 -20.07
C SER A 213 -5.63 -18.62 -20.24
N LYS A 214 -6.63 -18.54 -19.34
CA LYS A 214 -7.87 -19.32 -19.38
C LYS A 214 -9.04 -18.49 -19.93
N LEU A 215 -8.75 -17.33 -20.53
CA LEU A 215 -9.71 -16.40 -21.11
C LEU A 215 -10.74 -15.89 -20.08
N ASN A 216 -10.35 -15.77 -18.82
CA ASN A 216 -11.20 -15.15 -17.79
C ASN A 216 -10.67 -13.76 -17.48
N SER A 217 -11.55 -12.76 -17.47
CA SER A 217 -11.25 -11.44 -16.91
C SER A 217 -11.42 -11.42 -15.38
N PRO A 218 -10.88 -10.42 -14.66
CA PRO A 218 -11.18 -10.21 -13.24
C PRO A 218 -12.68 -10.05 -12.97
N LEU A 219 -13.41 -9.33 -13.83
CA LEU A 219 -14.85 -9.16 -13.69
C LEU A 219 -15.60 -10.49 -13.84
N PHE A 220 -15.28 -11.27 -14.88
CA PHE A 220 -15.83 -12.61 -15.09
C PHE A 220 -15.57 -13.52 -13.88
N LEU A 221 -14.37 -13.47 -13.30
CA LEU A 221 -14.02 -14.25 -12.12
C LEU A 221 -14.82 -13.82 -10.88
N ALA A 222 -15.07 -12.53 -10.69
CA ALA A 222 -15.91 -12.02 -9.62
C ALA A 222 -17.36 -12.51 -9.74
N VAL A 223 -17.92 -12.52 -10.96
CA VAL A 223 -19.26 -13.06 -11.23
C VAL A 223 -19.30 -14.58 -11.05
N LYS A 224 -18.32 -15.32 -11.59
CA LYS A 224 -18.23 -16.77 -11.41
C LYS A 224 -18.14 -17.18 -9.94
N ARG A 225 -17.54 -16.33 -9.10
CA ARG A 225 -17.44 -16.53 -7.66
C ARG A 225 -18.81 -16.44 -6.98
N TYR A 226 -19.65 -15.48 -7.36
CA TYR A 226 -21.02 -15.34 -6.86
C TYR A 226 -21.80 -16.67 -7.02
N TYR A 227 -21.73 -17.33 -8.18
CA TYR A 227 -22.41 -18.62 -8.37
C TYR A 227 -21.79 -19.79 -7.59
N ARG A 228 -20.49 -19.73 -7.27
CA ARG A 228 -19.83 -20.78 -6.46
C ARG A 228 -20.10 -20.63 -4.97
N LYS A 229 -20.32 -19.40 -4.50
CA LYS A 229 -20.59 -19.05 -3.11
C LYS A 229 -21.70 -17.99 -3.07
N PRO A 230 -22.98 -18.38 -3.22
CA PRO A 230 -24.10 -17.43 -3.34
C PRO A 230 -24.34 -16.59 -2.07
N ILE A 231 -23.71 -16.94 -0.95
CA ILE A 231 -23.70 -16.15 0.29
C ILE A 231 -22.93 -14.83 0.08
N GLU A 232 -21.93 -14.83 -0.80
CA GLU A 232 -21.20 -13.61 -1.16
C GLU A 232 -22.01 -12.85 -2.20
N THR A 233 -22.47 -11.66 -1.82
CA THR A 233 -23.23 -10.78 -2.71
C THR A 233 -22.41 -10.40 -3.95
N LEU A 234 -23.06 -9.92 -5.00
CA LEU A 234 -22.44 -9.37 -6.21
C LEU A 234 -21.57 -8.11 -5.95
N HIS A 235 -21.28 -7.81 -4.68
CA HIS A 235 -20.53 -6.67 -4.19
C HIS A 235 -19.16 -6.53 -4.84
N LEU A 236 -18.42 -7.63 -5.05
CA LEU A 236 -17.11 -7.57 -5.69
C LEU A 236 -17.22 -7.10 -7.15
N ALA A 237 -18.12 -7.70 -7.94
CA ALA A 237 -18.34 -7.30 -9.33
C ALA A 237 -18.85 -5.86 -9.42
N LYS A 238 -19.79 -5.47 -8.56
CA LYS A 238 -20.27 -4.07 -8.46
C LYS A 238 -19.14 -3.10 -8.07
N THR A 239 -18.24 -3.49 -7.18
CA THR A 239 -17.09 -2.67 -6.81
C THR A 239 -16.16 -2.45 -8.00
N LEU A 240 -15.81 -3.52 -8.73
CA LEU A 240 -14.97 -3.41 -9.93
C LEU A 240 -15.59 -2.47 -10.98
N LEU A 241 -16.89 -2.63 -11.27
CA LEU A 241 -17.61 -1.78 -12.22
C LEU A 241 -17.69 -0.32 -11.76
N LYS A 242 -17.90 -0.10 -10.45
CA LYS A 242 -17.94 1.23 -9.86
C LYS A 242 -16.60 1.97 -10.02
N PHE A 243 -15.48 1.29 -9.77
CA PHE A 243 -14.17 1.91 -9.96
C PHE A 243 -13.78 2.06 -11.44
N ASP A 244 -14.13 1.10 -12.29
CA ASP A 244 -13.92 1.22 -13.75
C ASP A 244 -14.70 2.42 -14.34
N ALA A 245 -15.92 2.68 -13.87
CA ALA A 245 -16.72 3.83 -14.29
C ALA A 245 -16.06 5.17 -13.91
N LEU A 246 -15.37 5.25 -12.77
CA LEU A 246 -14.58 6.43 -12.39
C LEU A 246 -13.41 6.67 -13.35
N GLN A 247 -12.71 5.60 -13.75
CA GLN A 247 -11.53 5.67 -14.63
C GLN A 247 -11.88 5.97 -16.09
N LYS A 248 -12.86 5.24 -16.66
CA LYS A 248 -13.21 5.29 -18.10
C LYS A 248 -13.91 6.56 -18.56
N CYS A 249 -14.17 7.47 -17.64
CA CYS A 249 -14.73 8.78 -17.92
C CYS A 249 -13.82 9.68 -18.81
N TYR A 250 -12.67 9.15 -19.27
CA TYR A 250 -11.77 9.73 -20.28
C TYR A 250 -11.61 8.89 -21.58
N ARG A 251 -12.17 7.66 -21.66
CA ARG A 251 -11.97 6.76 -22.81
C ARG A 251 -13.31 6.34 -23.40
N ASN A 252 -13.66 7.00 -24.51
CA ASN A 252 -14.80 6.71 -25.39
C ASN A 252 -14.67 5.32 -26.07
N LYS A 253 -14.82 4.23 -25.31
CA LYS A 253 -15.05 2.89 -25.87
C LYS A 253 -16.36 2.38 -25.29
N GLY A 254 -17.41 2.38 -26.11
CA GLY A 254 -18.79 2.09 -25.72
C GLY A 254 -19.02 0.69 -25.13
N PHE A 255 -20.28 0.47 -24.71
CA PHE A 255 -20.84 -0.62 -23.90
C PHE A 255 -20.58 -2.09 -24.32
N LYS A 256 -19.72 -2.38 -25.30
CA LYS A 256 -19.36 -3.77 -25.70
C LYS A 256 -18.55 -4.54 -24.65
N CYS A 257 -18.14 -3.91 -23.55
CA CYS A 257 -17.21 -4.50 -22.58
C CYS A 257 -17.82 -5.61 -21.72
N LEU A 258 -19.14 -5.65 -21.51
CA LEU A 258 -19.81 -6.65 -20.66
C LEU A 258 -20.24 -7.92 -21.41
N ASP A 259 -19.88 -8.05 -22.68
CA ASP A 259 -20.31 -9.16 -23.54
C ASP A 259 -19.91 -10.55 -22.99
N GLU A 260 -18.80 -10.62 -22.25
CA GLU A 260 -18.35 -11.83 -21.55
C GLU A 260 -19.34 -12.35 -20.50
N LEU A 261 -20.28 -11.49 -20.06
CA LEU A 261 -21.26 -11.82 -19.03
C LEU A 261 -22.64 -12.19 -19.59
N LYS A 262 -22.87 -12.11 -20.90
CA LYS A 262 -24.20 -12.31 -21.55
C LYS A 262 -24.90 -13.62 -21.17
N ASN A 263 -24.12 -14.65 -20.83
CA ASN A 263 -24.65 -15.98 -20.48
C ASN A 263 -25.06 -16.10 -19.00
N PHE A 264 -24.86 -15.07 -18.19
CA PHE A 264 -25.25 -15.05 -16.78
C PHE A 264 -26.57 -14.30 -16.58
N ASP A 265 -27.42 -14.78 -15.67
CA ASP A 265 -28.69 -14.12 -15.33
C ASP A 265 -28.50 -12.74 -14.67
N VAL A 266 -27.35 -12.50 -14.02
CA VAL A 266 -26.96 -11.18 -13.46
C VAL A 266 -26.53 -10.15 -14.51
N PHE A 267 -26.49 -10.51 -15.81
CA PHE A 267 -26.03 -9.62 -16.88
C PHE A 267 -26.83 -8.31 -16.94
N SER A 268 -28.16 -8.39 -16.87
CA SER A 268 -29.04 -7.23 -16.93
C SER A 268 -28.90 -6.33 -15.70
N GLU A 269 -28.78 -6.93 -14.51
CA GLU A 269 -28.55 -6.23 -13.25
C GLU A 269 -27.23 -5.45 -13.29
N LEU A 270 -26.12 -6.10 -13.68
CA LEU A 270 -24.80 -5.49 -13.74
C LEU A 270 -24.69 -4.41 -14.81
N THR A 271 -25.33 -4.62 -15.96
CA THR A 271 -25.38 -3.61 -17.04
C THR A 271 -26.12 -2.36 -16.58
N THR A 272 -27.29 -2.54 -15.95
CA THR A 272 -28.08 -1.43 -15.41
C THR A 272 -27.32 -0.68 -14.31
N PHE A 273 -26.67 -1.41 -13.40
CA PHE A 273 -25.84 -0.83 -12.35
C PHE A 273 -24.66 -0.05 -12.92
N TYR A 274 -23.95 -0.59 -13.91
CA TYR A 274 -22.82 0.08 -14.54
C TYR A 274 -23.24 1.34 -15.30
N GLN A 275 -24.38 1.31 -15.99
CA GLN A 275 -24.99 2.50 -16.61
C GLN A 275 -25.32 3.57 -15.56
N ALA A 276 -25.90 3.20 -14.42
CA ALA A 276 -26.15 4.13 -13.33
C ALA A 276 -24.85 4.74 -12.79
N CYS A 277 -23.78 3.93 -12.63
CA CYS A 277 -22.46 4.41 -12.24
C CYS A 277 -21.92 5.46 -13.23
N ILE A 278 -21.96 5.19 -14.54
CA ILE A 278 -21.47 6.12 -15.58
C ILE A 278 -22.27 7.42 -15.57
N SER A 279 -23.60 7.33 -15.49
CA SER A 279 -24.49 8.50 -15.44
C SER A 279 -24.22 9.36 -14.22
N GLU A 280 -24.03 8.74 -13.04
CA GLU A 280 -23.71 9.46 -11.81
C GLU A 280 -22.34 10.14 -11.89
N VAL A 281 -21.31 9.47 -12.43
CA VAL A 281 -19.98 10.09 -12.64
C VAL A 281 -20.04 11.24 -13.65
N SER A 282 -20.80 11.09 -14.73
CA SER A 282 -20.99 12.14 -15.73
C SER A 282 -21.66 13.37 -15.12
N ARG A 283 -22.68 13.15 -14.27
CA ARG A 283 -23.37 14.21 -13.53
C ARG A 283 -22.48 14.86 -12.48
N MET A 284 -21.66 14.08 -11.75
CA MET A 284 -20.63 14.62 -10.86
C MET A 284 -19.74 15.60 -11.61
N LYS A 285 -19.21 15.21 -12.77
CA LYS A 285 -18.37 16.11 -13.58
C LYS A 285 -19.12 17.38 -14.00
N SER A 286 -20.33 17.27 -14.53
CA SER A 286 -21.06 18.45 -15.02
C SER A 286 -21.40 19.43 -13.89
N GLU A 287 -21.90 18.94 -12.75
CA GLU A 287 -22.30 19.78 -11.62
C GLU A 287 -21.08 20.40 -10.91
N LEU A 288 -19.98 19.66 -10.78
CA LEU A 288 -18.73 20.14 -10.15
C LEU A 288 -17.94 21.12 -11.04
N ILE A 289 -17.95 20.92 -12.36
CA ILE A 289 -17.38 21.89 -13.32
C ILE A 289 -18.19 23.19 -13.32
N GLN A 290 -19.53 23.11 -13.23
CA GLN A 290 -20.39 24.29 -13.14
C GLN A 290 -20.25 25.06 -11.82
N SER A 291 -19.74 24.43 -10.76
CA SER A 291 -19.58 25.00 -9.41
C SER A 291 -18.12 25.25 -8.99
N ASN A 292 -17.15 25.19 -9.92
CA ASN A 292 -15.71 25.42 -9.69
C ASN A 292 -15.03 24.44 -8.70
N LEU A 293 -15.38 23.15 -8.73
CA LEU A 293 -14.84 22.13 -7.83
C LEU A 293 -14.11 21.02 -8.61
N SER A 294 -12.80 21.12 -8.73
CA SER A 294 -11.95 20.08 -9.35
C SER A 294 -11.73 18.91 -8.40
N ILE A 295 -12.65 17.94 -8.32
CA ILE A 295 -12.52 16.74 -7.46
C ILE A 295 -11.50 15.70 -8.01
N LEU A 296 -10.86 15.96 -9.16
CA LEU A 296 -10.05 14.97 -9.88
C LEU A 296 -8.54 15.26 -9.97
N GLU A 297 -8.00 16.26 -9.25
CA GLU A 297 -6.55 16.35 -9.03
C GLU A 297 -6.08 15.34 -7.97
N CYS A 298 -6.31 14.07 -8.26
CA CYS A 298 -5.54 12.97 -7.70
C CYS A 298 -5.13 12.06 -8.86
N SER A 299 -4.40 12.64 -9.80
CA SER A 299 -3.43 11.86 -10.56
C SER A 299 -2.06 12.26 -10.00
N VAL A 300 -1.40 11.33 -9.29
CA VAL A 300 -0.04 11.47 -8.75
C VAL A 300 1.02 11.53 -9.89
N LYS A 301 0.65 12.00 -11.08
CA LYS A 301 1.45 11.89 -12.31
C LYS A 301 1.96 13.21 -12.89
N THR A 302 1.65 14.36 -12.30
CA THR A 302 2.16 15.66 -12.77
C THR A 302 3.12 16.37 -11.83
N LEU A 303 3.45 15.81 -10.66
CA LEU A 303 4.39 16.43 -9.71
C LEU A 303 5.88 16.10 -9.96
N LYS A 304 6.25 15.54 -11.12
CA LYS A 304 7.68 15.29 -11.45
C LYS A 304 8.22 16.03 -12.68
N ASP A 305 7.35 16.62 -13.51
CA ASP A 305 7.78 17.32 -14.71
C ASP A 305 7.42 18.80 -14.68
N SER A 306 7.98 19.54 -13.71
CA SER A 306 8.40 20.93 -13.94
C SER A 306 9.06 21.50 -12.70
N ASN A 307 10.32 21.95 -12.85
CA ASN A 307 10.96 22.92 -11.96
C ASN A 307 10.18 24.25 -11.98
N ILE A 308 9.07 24.33 -11.26
CA ILE A 308 8.36 25.60 -11.02
C ILE A 308 8.22 25.77 -9.51
N VAL A 309 8.74 26.90 -9.06
CA VAL A 309 8.84 27.40 -7.68
C VAL A 309 7.53 27.23 -6.90
N PRO A 310 7.57 26.85 -5.60
CA PRO A 310 6.38 26.79 -4.75
C PRO A 310 5.95 28.22 -4.38
N GLY A 311 5.08 28.81 -5.19
CA GLY A 311 4.46 30.10 -4.92
C GLY A 311 2.99 30.06 -5.33
N SER A 312 2.10 30.16 -4.33
CA SER A 312 0.66 30.41 -4.44
C SER A 312 -0.14 29.51 -5.39
N LEU A 313 -0.53 28.32 -4.94
CA LEU A 313 -1.75 27.66 -5.42
C LEU A 313 -2.77 27.69 -4.28
N LEU A 314 -3.77 28.56 -4.43
CA LEU A 314 -4.95 28.61 -3.56
C LEU A 314 -5.65 27.24 -3.59
N GLN A 315 -5.44 26.42 -2.56
CA GLN A 315 -6.39 25.39 -2.18
C GLN A 315 -7.68 26.09 -1.73
N LYS A 316 -8.73 26.05 -2.55
CA LYS A 316 -10.07 26.44 -2.13
C LYS A 316 -10.76 25.20 -1.56
N GLU A 317 -10.89 25.19 -0.24
CA GLU A 317 -11.60 24.17 0.53
C GLU A 317 -13.10 24.12 0.14
N LEU A 318 -13.64 22.89 0.05
CA LEU A 318 -15.08 22.65 -0.06
C LEU A 318 -15.75 22.93 1.30
N THR A 319 -16.82 23.70 1.32
CA THR A 319 -17.59 23.88 2.56
C THR A 319 -18.37 22.61 2.92
N MET A 320 -18.58 22.35 4.21
CA MET A 320 -19.30 21.17 4.70
C MET A 320 -20.74 21.03 4.16
N GLN A 321 -21.40 22.15 3.84
CA GLN A 321 -22.70 22.15 3.16
C GLN A 321 -22.59 21.64 1.72
N GLN A 322 -21.56 22.06 0.96
CA GLN A 322 -21.31 21.55 -0.38
C GLN A 322 -21.05 20.04 -0.35
N VAL A 323 -20.27 19.57 0.62
CA VAL A 323 -20.01 18.15 0.86
C VAL A 323 -21.27 17.34 1.13
N PHE A 324 -22.14 17.81 2.05
CA PHE A 324 -23.35 17.07 2.40
C PHE A 324 -24.32 17.01 1.23
N CYS A 325 -24.51 18.14 0.52
CA CYS A 325 -25.28 18.23 -0.71
C CYS A 325 -24.73 17.28 -1.78
N ILE A 326 -23.42 17.32 -2.07
CA ILE A 326 -22.76 16.43 -3.03
C ILE A 326 -22.97 14.96 -2.63
N SER A 327 -22.80 14.61 -1.36
CA SER A 327 -22.97 13.23 -0.87
C SER A 327 -24.41 12.70 -0.95
N ALA A 328 -25.41 13.59 -0.79
CA ALA A 328 -26.83 13.27 -0.94
C ALA A 328 -27.24 13.20 -2.41
N HIS A 329 -26.63 14.04 -3.26
CA HIS A 329 -26.86 14.04 -4.69
C HIS A 329 -26.27 12.79 -5.34
N PHE A 330 -25.12 12.25 -4.91
CA PHE A 330 -24.43 11.12 -5.55
C PHE A 330 -24.44 9.84 -4.68
N PRO A 331 -25.57 9.10 -4.62
CA PRO A 331 -25.75 7.97 -3.70
C PRO A 331 -24.84 6.77 -3.98
N ILE A 332 -24.50 6.47 -5.24
CA ILE A 332 -23.61 5.35 -5.59
C ILE A 332 -22.21 5.61 -5.03
N TYR A 333 -21.71 6.85 -5.13
CA TYR A 333 -20.36 7.22 -4.71
C TYR A 333 -20.28 7.87 -3.33
N ARG A 334 -21.40 8.04 -2.62
CA ARG A 334 -21.49 8.64 -1.28
C ARG A 334 -20.37 8.23 -0.32
N ALA A 335 -20.12 6.93 -0.17
CA ALA A 335 -19.10 6.42 0.75
C ALA A 335 -17.66 6.77 0.31
N VAL A 336 -17.40 6.85 -0.99
CA VAL A 336 -16.08 7.23 -1.55
C VAL A 336 -15.87 8.74 -1.38
N ILE A 337 -16.89 9.54 -1.64
CA ILE A 337 -16.85 10.99 -1.43
C ILE A 337 -16.62 11.30 0.05
N ALA A 338 -17.34 10.62 0.94
CA ALA A 338 -17.18 10.78 2.39
C ALA A 338 -15.78 10.36 2.89
N SER A 339 -15.14 9.35 2.30
CA SER A 339 -13.81 8.91 2.71
C SER A 339 -12.68 9.82 2.20
N CYS A 340 -12.88 10.50 1.05
CA CYS A 340 -11.93 11.49 0.54
C CYS A 340 -11.88 12.78 1.39
N LEU A 341 -12.91 13.08 2.17
CA LEU A 341 -13.05 14.30 2.97
C LEU A 341 -12.59 14.09 4.41
N CYS A 342 -11.43 13.46 4.56
CA CYS A 342 -11.04 12.76 5.78
C CYS A 342 -11.02 13.67 7.03
N LYS A 343 -11.19 13.05 8.19
CA LYS A 343 -11.41 13.60 9.55
C LYS A 343 -10.56 14.83 9.94
N THR A 344 -9.37 14.97 9.36
CA THR A 344 -8.41 16.06 9.58
C THR A 344 -8.86 17.38 8.93
N ASP A 345 -9.41 17.33 7.72
CA ASP A 345 -9.95 18.50 7.01
C ASP A 345 -11.21 19.00 7.73
N LEU A 346 -12.01 18.05 8.23
CA LEU A 346 -13.19 18.30 9.05
C LEU A 346 -12.82 18.87 10.44
N GLN A 347 -11.68 18.47 11.01
CA GLN A 347 -11.15 19.02 12.27
C GLN A 347 -10.58 20.43 12.09
N ASN A 348 -9.85 20.69 11.01
CA ASN A 348 -9.29 22.01 10.72
C ASN A 348 -10.40 23.03 10.41
N LEU A 349 -11.43 22.62 9.67
CA LEU A 349 -12.59 23.49 9.39
C LEU A 349 -13.41 23.83 10.65
N LEU A 350 -13.48 22.92 11.63
CA LEU A 350 -14.11 23.18 12.94
C LEU A 350 -13.30 24.20 13.77
N LEU A 351 -11.97 24.18 13.64
CA LEU A 351 -11.06 25.16 14.22
C LEU A 351 -11.21 26.54 13.54
N ASP A 352 -11.31 26.58 12.22
CA ASP A 352 -11.45 27.83 11.45
C ASP A 352 -12.81 28.51 11.65
N LEU A 353 -13.86 27.75 11.98
CA LEU A 353 -15.17 28.27 12.35
C LEU A 353 -15.29 28.67 13.84
N ASN A 354 -14.20 28.61 14.62
CA ASN A 354 -14.16 28.96 16.05
C ASN A 354 -15.18 28.19 16.92
N ILE A 355 -15.49 26.94 16.57
CA ILE A 355 -16.43 26.10 17.33
C ILE A 355 -15.65 25.29 18.38
N PHE A 356 -15.68 25.76 19.62
CA PHE A 356 -15.02 25.09 20.75
C PHE A 356 -16.04 24.29 21.57
N ALA A 357 -15.87 22.97 21.62
CA ALA A 357 -16.59 22.12 22.59
C ALA A 357 -15.76 22.04 23.87
N ASN A 358 -15.98 22.94 24.83
CA ASN A 358 -15.34 22.84 26.13
C ASN A 358 -15.94 21.65 26.91
N LYS A 359 -15.06 20.73 27.33
CA LYS A 359 -15.41 19.66 28.26
C LYS A 359 -15.07 20.14 29.67
N ASP A 360 -16.04 20.72 30.35
CA ASP A 360 -16.00 20.80 31.81
C ASP A 360 -16.97 19.74 32.35
N TRP A 361 -16.39 18.61 32.77
CA TRP A 361 -17.11 17.52 33.42
C TRP A 361 -16.90 17.64 34.93
N VAL A 362 -17.82 18.34 35.60
CA VAL A 362 -18.05 18.17 37.04
C VAL A 362 -19.55 18.35 37.26
N ASP A 363 -20.22 17.28 37.68
CA ASP A 363 -21.58 17.28 38.26
C ASP A 363 -22.75 17.71 37.36
N GLY A 364 -23.08 16.84 36.40
CA GLY A 364 -24.44 16.54 35.97
C GLY A 364 -25.49 17.65 36.03
N SER A 365 -25.45 18.59 35.09
CA SER A 365 -26.57 18.97 34.21
C SER A 365 -26.18 20.26 33.48
N LEU A 366 -26.13 20.20 32.14
CA LEU A 366 -25.93 21.30 31.17
C LEU A 366 -24.60 21.24 30.40
N GLN A 367 -24.70 21.10 29.07
CA GLN A 367 -23.61 21.18 28.10
C GLN A 367 -23.71 22.52 27.36
N THR A 368 -22.64 23.32 27.33
CA THR A 368 -22.64 24.63 26.66
C THR A 368 -22.01 24.56 25.27
N ILE A 369 -22.66 25.20 24.30
CA ILE A 369 -22.14 25.37 22.93
C ILE A 369 -22.10 26.85 22.62
N THR A 370 -20.92 27.35 22.28
CA THR A 370 -20.72 28.74 21.88
C THR A 370 -20.66 28.83 20.36
N LEU A 371 -21.55 29.62 19.76
CA LEU A 371 -21.59 29.87 18.31
C LEU A 371 -21.21 31.33 18.06
N ASN A 372 -20.20 31.55 17.20
CA ASN A 372 -19.75 32.87 16.74
C ASN A 372 -19.44 33.90 17.85
N GLY A 373 -18.79 33.47 18.94
CA GLY A 373 -18.25 34.36 19.98
C GLY A 373 -19.28 35.02 20.91
N ASP A 374 -20.49 35.31 20.43
CA ASP A 374 -21.47 36.14 21.15
C ASP A 374 -22.72 35.37 21.63
N LEU A 375 -23.00 34.17 21.11
CA LEU A 375 -24.17 33.38 21.48
C LEU A 375 -23.76 32.07 22.17
N THR A 376 -24.17 31.91 23.43
CA THR A 376 -23.93 30.68 24.21
C THR A 376 -25.26 29.95 24.43
N TYR A 377 -25.36 28.74 23.91
CA TYR A 377 -26.51 27.86 24.10
C TYR A 377 -26.21 26.85 25.20
N ILE A 378 -27.18 26.64 26.08
CA ILE A 378 -27.09 25.69 27.19
C ILE A 378 -28.04 24.53 26.90
N ILE A 379 -27.51 23.32 26.76
CA ILE A 379 -28.26 22.12 26.42
C ILE A 379 -28.41 21.26 27.66
N SER A 380 -29.65 21.00 28.07
CA SER A 380 -30.00 20.28 29.30
C SER A 380 -29.74 18.77 29.28
N PHE A 381 -29.43 18.19 28.11
CA PHE A 381 -29.21 16.74 27.93
C PHE A 381 -27.92 16.43 27.16
N TYR A 382 -27.36 15.24 27.38
CA TYR A 382 -26.16 14.77 26.69
C TYR A 382 -26.46 14.50 25.21
N LEU A 383 -25.82 15.24 24.31
CA LEU A 383 -25.88 15.02 22.87
C LEU A 383 -24.55 14.43 22.37
N SER A 384 -24.63 13.42 21.51
CA SER A 384 -23.43 12.88 20.86
C SER A 384 -22.84 13.91 19.88
N LYS A 385 -21.57 13.77 19.51
CA LYS A 385 -20.93 14.68 18.52
C LYS A 385 -21.70 14.75 17.19
N VAL A 386 -22.39 13.67 16.82
CA VAL A 386 -23.23 13.62 15.61
C VAL A 386 -24.54 14.39 15.80
N ASP A 387 -25.15 14.29 16.99
CA ASP A 387 -26.40 15.00 17.31
C ASP A 387 -26.17 16.51 17.42
N ILE A 388 -25.04 16.93 18.00
CA ILE A 388 -24.62 18.34 18.05
C ILE A 388 -24.47 18.91 16.64
N LEU A 389 -23.83 18.15 15.74
CA LEU A 389 -23.64 18.56 14.35
C LEU A 389 -24.99 18.70 13.62
N ASN A 390 -25.90 17.74 13.81
CA ASN A 390 -27.24 17.77 13.23
C ASN A 390 -28.07 18.95 13.76
N LEU A 391 -27.94 19.27 15.06
CA LEU A 391 -28.63 20.40 15.68
C LEU A 391 -28.15 21.74 15.11
N ILE A 392 -26.84 21.92 14.97
CA ILE A 392 -26.24 23.13 14.38
C ILE A 392 -26.70 23.29 12.92
N ILE A 393 -26.72 22.20 12.15
CA ILE A 393 -27.22 22.21 10.76
C ILE A 393 -28.70 22.62 10.71
N ALA A 394 -29.53 22.12 11.64
CA ALA A 394 -30.95 22.48 11.71
C ALA A 394 -31.16 23.97 12.06
N PHE A 395 -30.37 24.52 12.99
CA PHE A 395 -30.43 25.94 13.38
C PHE A 395 -30.07 26.90 12.24
N TYR A 396 -29.05 26.57 11.45
CA TYR A 396 -28.68 27.38 10.28
C TYR A 396 -29.67 27.25 9.12
N ALA A 397 -30.45 26.16 9.07
CA ALA A 397 -31.49 25.96 8.07
C ALA A 397 -32.79 26.73 8.38
N SER A 398 -33.10 27.01 9.66
CA SER A 398 -34.20 27.89 10.03
C SER A 398 -33.77 29.36 9.90
N HIS A 399 -34.18 30.04 8.84
CA HIS A 399 -33.95 31.48 8.65
C HIS A 399 -34.71 32.40 9.66
N ASP A 400 -35.20 31.86 10.76
CA ASP A 400 -35.88 32.63 11.82
C ASP A 400 -34.89 32.97 12.94
N THR A 401 -34.35 34.18 12.90
CA THR A 401 -33.46 34.76 13.91
C THR A 401 -34.19 35.19 15.20
N GLU A 402 -35.47 34.84 15.41
CA GLU A 402 -36.28 35.46 16.47
C GLU A 402 -37.01 34.53 17.45
N ARG A 403 -36.68 33.24 17.55
CA ARG A 403 -37.16 32.43 18.68
C ARG A 403 -36.08 31.51 19.23
N VAL A 404 -35.46 31.96 20.31
CA VAL A 404 -34.68 31.15 21.27
C VAL A 404 -35.56 30.87 22.48
#